data_AF-A0A0G1T748-F1
#
_entry.id   AF-A0A0G1T748-F1
#
_cell.length_a   1.000
_cell.length_b   1.000
_cell.length_c   1.000
_cell.angle_alpha   90.00
_cell.angle_beta   90.00
_cell.angle_gamma   90.00
#
_symmetry.space_group_name_H-M   'P 1'
#
loop_
_entity.id
_entity.type
_entity.pdbx_description
1 polymer ?
#
loop_
_entity_poly.entity_id
_entity_poly.type
_entity_poly.pdbx_seq_one_letter_code
_entity_poly.pdbx_strand_id
1 'polypeptide(L)'
;MKMITHKKFKAELLRDPNVRKAYEELKFEFEIIKAIIRVRAQKKLTQRQLAQKIGVAQSALARFESGRVNPTLSFLKKVTHGLGLTLTVK
;
A
#
# COMPACT_ATOMS: atom_id res chain seq x y z
N MET A 1 30.31 4.38 -9.87
CA MET A 1 28.94 4.63 -9.37
C MET A 1 29.01 4.87 -7.87
N LYS A 2 28.46 5.97 -7.33
CA LYS A 2 28.42 6.18 -5.86
C LYS A 2 27.33 5.30 -5.25
N MET A 3 27.70 4.38 -4.35
CA MET A 3 26.75 3.61 -3.57
C MET A 3 26.28 4.44 -2.36
N ILE A 4 24.98 4.65 -2.25
CA ILE A 4 24.35 5.33 -1.12
C ILE A 4 23.19 4.50 -0.60
N THR A 5 22.85 4.65 0.69
CA THR A 5 21.71 3.94 1.27
C THR A 5 20.40 4.51 0.74
N HIS A 6 19.35 3.69 0.68
CA HIS A 6 18.00 4.14 0.31
C HIS A 6 17.52 5.32 1.17
N LYS A 7 17.84 5.32 2.47
CA LYS A 7 17.52 6.42 3.39
C LYS A 7 18.17 7.74 2.95
N LYS A 8 19.45 7.70 2.57
CA LYS A 8 20.20 8.87 2.12
C LYS A 8 19.71 9.35 0.75
N PHE A 9 19.48 8.43 -0.19
CA PHE A 9 18.94 8.74 -1.52
C PHE A 9 17.56 9.40 -1.45
N LYS A 10 16.64 8.84 -0.65
CA LYS A 10 15.31 9.42 -0.42
C LYS A 10 15.40 10.84 0.16
N ALA A 11 16.27 11.03 1.16
CA ALA A 11 16.44 12.35 1.78
C ALA A 11 16.97 13.40 0.79
N GLU A 12 17.82 12.99 -0.15
CA GLU A 12 18.34 13.85 -1.21
C GLU A 12 17.26 14.21 -2.24
N LEU A 13 16.49 13.24 -2.71
CA LEU A 13 15.38 13.48 -3.64
C LEU A 13 14.29 14.39 -3.07
N LEU A 14 13.97 14.25 -1.77
CA LEU A 14 12.95 15.08 -1.10
C LEU A 14 13.39 16.53 -0.84
N ARG A 15 14.60 16.92 -1.25
CA ARG A 15 15.03 18.32 -1.28
C ARG A 15 14.41 19.07 -2.45
N ASP A 16 14.11 18.38 -3.56
CA ASP A 16 13.38 18.97 -4.67
C ASP A 16 11.90 19.20 -4.27
N PRO A 17 11.40 20.45 -4.32
CA PRO A 17 10.01 20.77 -3.97
C PRO A 17 8.97 20.02 -4.80
N ASN A 18 9.22 19.78 -6.09
CA ASN A 18 8.31 19.06 -6.97
C ASN A 18 8.22 17.59 -6.56
N VAL A 19 9.37 16.98 -6.27
CA VAL A 19 9.44 15.60 -5.77
C VAL A 19 8.77 15.49 -4.41
N ARG A 20 9.01 16.43 -3.50
CA ARG A 20 8.37 16.46 -2.19
C ARG A 20 6.86 16.56 -2.30
N LYS A 21 6.35 17.46 -3.15
CA LYS A 21 4.91 17.64 -3.35
C LYS A 21 4.26 16.35 -3.84
N ALA A 22 4.79 15.75 -4.91
CA ALA A 22 4.28 14.48 -5.43
C ALA A 22 4.37 13.33 -4.40
N TYR A 23 5.43 13.33 -3.57
CA TYR A 23 5.61 12.34 -2.51
C TYR A 23 4.55 12.48 -1.41
N GLU A 24 4.27 13.70 -0.96
CA GLU A 24 3.26 13.96 0.07
C GLU A 24 1.84 13.72 -0.45
N GLU A 25 1.55 14.03 -1.72
CA GLU A 25 0.25 13.75 -2.36
C GLU A 25 -0.09 12.24 -2.37
N LEU A 26 0.91 11.37 -2.51
CA LEU A 26 0.73 9.90 -2.53
C LEU A 26 0.85 9.24 -1.14
N LYS A 27 1.27 10.00 -0.13
CA LYS A 27 1.67 9.46 1.17
C LYS A 27 0.52 8.75 1.86
N PHE A 28 -0.68 9.30 1.75
CA PHE A 28 -1.87 8.77 2.40
C PHE A 28 -2.20 7.34 1.91
N GLU A 29 -2.24 7.15 0.60
CA GLU A 29 -2.51 5.86 -0.05
C GLU A 29 -1.43 4.83 0.33
N PHE A 30 -0.16 5.24 0.32
CA PHE A 30 0.93 4.36 0.71
C PHE A 30 0.86 3.91 2.17
N GLU A 31 0.46 4.78 3.09
CA GLU A 31 0.31 4.40 4.50
C GLU A 31 -0.84 3.41 4.70
N ILE A 32 -1.97 3.59 3.99
CA ILE A 32 -3.08 2.62 4.00
C ILE A 32 -2.62 1.26 3.48
N ILE A 33 -1.95 1.24 2.32
CA ILE A 33 -1.48 0.00 1.70
C ILE A 33 -0.47 -0.72 2.62
N LYS A 34 0.47 0.02 3.22
CA LYS A 34 1.43 -0.55 4.19
C LYS A 34 0.72 -1.17 5.40
N ALA A 35 -0.30 -0.50 5.94
CA ALA A 35 -1.07 -1.02 7.06
C ALA A 35 -1.74 -2.35 6.69
N ILE A 36 -2.35 -2.43 5.50
CA ILE A 36 -2.98 -3.65 4.99
C ILE A 36 -1.96 -4.77 4.78
N ILE A 37 -0.82 -4.49 4.14
CA ILE A 37 0.26 -5.47 3.93
C ILE A 37 0.77 -6.01 5.27
N ARG A 38 0.96 -5.12 6.26
CA ARG A 38 1.41 -5.51 7.60
C ARG A 38 0.45 -6.49 8.24
N VAL A 39 -0.86 -6.20 8.22
CA VAL A 39 -1.87 -7.09 8.81
C VAL A 39 -1.97 -8.41 8.02
N ARG A 40 -1.90 -8.37 6.69
CA ARG A 40 -1.85 -9.57 5.86
C ARG A 40 -0.67 -10.48 6.25
N ALA A 41 0.51 -9.89 6.42
CA ALA A 41 1.72 -10.60 6.82
C ALA A 41 1.60 -11.19 8.24
N GLN A 42 1.05 -10.42 9.20
CA GLN A 42 0.78 -10.92 10.57
C GLN A 42 -0.17 -12.12 10.57
N LYS A 43 -1.15 -12.12 9.66
CA LYS A 43 -2.09 -13.25 9.47
C LYS A 43 -1.50 -14.39 8.63
N LYS A 44 -0.23 -14.30 8.23
CA LYS A 44 0.49 -15.30 7.40
C LYS A 44 -0.24 -15.61 6.09
N LEU A 45 -0.96 -14.64 5.53
CA LEU A 45 -1.68 -14.81 4.27
C LEU A 45 -0.79 -14.40 3.10
N THR A 46 -0.68 -15.26 2.09
CA THR A 46 -0.16 -14.88 0.78
C THR A 46 -1.14 -13.93 0.06
N GLN A 47 -0.65 -13.20 -0.94
CA GLN A 47 -1.53 -12.41 -1.81
C GLN A 47 -2.59 -13.29 -2.47
N ARG A 48 -2.23 -14.50 -2.91
CA ARG A 48 -3.18 -15.43 -3.54
C ARG A 48 -4.29 -15.85 -2.58
N GLN A 49 -3.95 -16.18 -1.33
CA GLN A 49 -4.93 -16.57 -0.31
C GLN A 49 -5.87 -15.42 0.04
N LEU A 50 -5.35 -14.20 0.24
CA LEU A 50 -6.21 -13.04 0.53
C LEU A 50 -7.12 -12.72 -0.67
N ALA A 51 -6.59 -12.76 -1.89
CA ALA A 51 -7.35 -12.50 -3.11
C ALA A 51 -8.49 -13.51 -3.29
N GLN A 52 -8.23 -14.80 -3.06
CA GLN A 52 -9.26 -15.85 -3.05
C GLN A 52 -10.33 -15.58 -1.98
N LYS A 53 -9.91 -15.23 -0.75
CA LYS A 53 -10.81 -14.96 0.36
C LYS A 53 -11.77 -13.80 0.09
N ILE A 54 -11.35 -12.79 -0.66
CA ILE A 54 -12.19 -11.61 -0.98
C ILE A 54 -12.81 -11.65 -2.38
N GLY A 55 -12.64 -12.76 -3.12
CA GLY A 55 -13.19 -12.95 -4.45
C GLY A 55 -12.66 -11.96 -5.48
N VAL A 56 -11.34 -11.79 -5.58
CA VAL A 56 -10.68 -10.99 -6.62
C VAL A 56 -9.49 -11.74 -7.22
N ALA A 57 -9.05 -11.33 -8.40
CA ALA A 57 -7.82 -11.86 -9.00
C ALA A 57 -6.59 -11.49 -8.14
N GLN A 58 -5.62 -12.40 -8.01
CA GLN A 58 -4.36 -12.11 -7.31
C GLN A 58 -3.62 -10.91 -7.93
N SER A 59 -3.70 -10.74 -9.25
CA SER A 59 -3.13 -9.59 -9.96
C SER A 59 -3.79 -8.26 -9.56
N ALA A 60 -5.09 -8.26 -9.23
CA ALA A 60 -5.78 -7.07 -8.72
C ALA A 60 -5.26 -6.69 -7.34
N LEU A 61 -5.10 -7.67 -6.44
CA LEU A 61 -4.51 -7.43 -5.11
C LEU A 61 -3.04 -7.00 -5.21
N ALA A 62 -2.25 -7.57 -6.13
CA ALA A 62 -0.86 -7.18 -6.32
C ALA A 62 -0.71 -5.74 -6.85
N ARG A 63 -1.57 -5.31 -7.77
CA ARG A 63 -1.62 -3.91 -8.23
C ARG A 63 -1.98 -2.96 -7.09
N PHE A 64 -2.93 -3.36 -6.25
CA PHE A 64 -3.28 -2.62 -5.04
C PHE A 64 -2.09 -2.52 -4.07
N GLU A 65 -1.45 -3.63 -3.71
CA GLU A 65 -0.34 -3.64 -2.74
C GLU A 65 0.92 -2.93 -3.25
N SER A 66 1.08 -2.78 -4.57
CA SER A 66 2.19 -2.03 -5.16
C SER A 66 1.96 -0.52 -5.23
N GLY A 67 0.77 -0.03 -4.88
CA GLY A 67 0.43 1.40 -4.98
C GLY A 67 0.32 1.91 -6.42
N ARG A 68 0.21 1.02 -7.40
CA ARG A 68 0.09 1.37 -8.82
C ARG A 68 -1.31 1.82 -9.24
N VAL A 69 -2.28 1.73 -8.33
CA VAL A 69 -3.67 2.09 -8.58
C VAL A 69 -4.22 2.87 -7.39
N ASN A 70 -5.03 3.88 -7.65
CA ASN A 70 -5.81 4.55 -6.62
C ASN A 70 -6.97 3.62 -6.21
N PRO A 71 -7.00 3.12 -4.96
CA PRO A 71 -8.02 2.18 -4.55
C PRO A 71 -9.36 2.87 -4.30
N THR A 72 -10.43 2.28 -4.81
CA THR A 72 -11.78 2.71 -4.44
C THR A 72 -12.07 2.36 -2.97
N LEU A 73 -12.95 3.13 -2.33
CA LEU A 73 -13.45 2.81 -0.98
C LEU A 73 -14.07 1.41 -0.92
N SER A 74 -14.76 0.98 -1.99
CA SER A 74 -15.34 -0.36 -2.09
C SER A 74 -14.27 -1.45 -2.04
N PHE A 75 -13.13 -1.24 -2.69
CA PHE A 75 -12.01 -2.18 -2.66
C PHE A 75 -11.34 -2.20 -1.29
N LEU A 76 -11.11 -1.04 -0.68
CA LEU A 76 -10.59 -0.94 0.69
C LEU A 76 -11.48 -1.67 1.70
N LYS A 77 -12.81 -1.49 1.62
CA LYS A 77 -13.78 -2.20 2.45
C LYS A 77 -13.70 -3.72 2.25
N LYS A 78 -13.58 -4.17 1.01
CA LYS A 78 -13.48 -5.60 0.67
C LYS A 78 -12.18 -6.23 1.23
N VAL A 79 -11.04 -5.55 1.06
CA VAL A 79 -9.74 -6.02 1.56
C VAL A 79 -9.70 -6.03 3.10
N THR A 80 -10.15 -4.96 3.74
CA THR A 80 -10.22 -4.87 5.21
C THR A 80 -11.14 -5.95 5.79
N HIS A 81 -12.31 -6.19 5.18
CA HIS A 81 -13.19 -7.28 5.57
C HIS A 81 -12.53 -8.67 5.44
N GLY A 82 -11.81 -8.93 4.35
CA GLY A 82 -11.03 -10.17 4.18
C GLY A 82 -9.97 -10.39 5.27
N LEU A 83 -9.44 -9.30 5.81
CA LEU A 83 -8.49 -9.31 6.93
C LEU A 83 -9.18 -9.32 8.30
N GLY A 84 -10.51 -9.19 8.38
CA GLY A 84 -11.23 -9.04 9.65
C GLY A 84 -10.95 -7.71 10.33
N LEU A 85 -10.77 -6.65 9.54
CA LEU A 85 -10.58 -5.27 9.99
C LEU A 85 -11.83 -4.45 9.66
N THR A 86 -12.03 -3.37 10.42
CA THR A 86 -13.08 -2.38 10.18
C THR A 86 -12.45 -1.07 9.76
N LEU A 87 -12.85 -0.55 8.60
CA LEU A 87 -12.46 0.79 8.16
C LEU A 87 -13.29 1.82 8.94
N THR A 88 -12.65 2.78 9.60
CA THR A 88 -13.30 3.87 10.33
C THR A 88 -12.70 5.20 9.91
N VAL A 89 -13.54 6.24 9.86
CA VAL A 89 -13.13 7.64 9.68
C VAL A 89 -13.39 8.32 11.02
N LYS A 90 -12.40 9.06 11.53
CA LYS A 90 -12.49 9.82 12.78
C LYS A 90 -12.41 11.29 12.49
#